data_AF-A0A7U7YKE1-F1
#
_entry.id   AF-A0A7U7YKE1-F1
#
_cell.length_a   1.000
_cell.length_b   1.000
_cell.length_c   1.000
_cell.angle_alpha   90.00
_cell.angle_beta   90.00
_cell.angle_gamma   90.00
#
_symmetry.space_group_name_H-M   'P 1'
#
loop_
_entity.id
_entity.type
_entity.pdbx_description
1 polymer ?
#
loop_
_entity_poly.entity_id
_entity_poly.type
_entity_poly.pdbx_seq_one_letter_code
_entity_poly.pdbx_strand_id
1 'polypeptide(L)'
;MISGFFETLLQIIGLFAAFFLIILLLLAAIRHYFSKDEKPLERIQRYQLWYTRYQFDGEITTFLVVISATLLVCFAVVQIVAIPFQFTLLMFWSSWAFHLVAYWKKMRTPQKLNKEIKQLIGLVAITALYFAGYFALKSMYLLIVHVSEASWIIQFGVRSYLAICSILVAGGALVLWQRIYARLLK
;
A
#
# COMPACT_ATOMS: atom_id res chain seq x y z
N MET A 1 30.86 -3.05 -16.75
CA MET A 1 29.41 -2.88 -16.96
C MET A 1 28.57 -4.11 -16.60
N ILE A 2 29.10 -5.35 -16.66
CA ILE A 2 28.34 -6.57 -16.35
C ILE A 2 28.09 -6.79 -14.83
N SER A 3 28.99 -6.33 -13.96
CA SER A 3 28.89 -6.51 -12.49
C SER A 3 27.67 -5.82 -11.88
N GLY A 4 27.42 -4.55 -12.23
CA GLY A 4 26.28 -3.79 -11.68
C GLY A 4 24.91 -4.33 -12.11
N PHE A 5 24.81 -4.93 -13.30
CA PHE A 5 23.58 -5.58 -13.76
C PHE A 5 23.27 -6.82 -12.93
N PHE A 6 24.27 -7.68 -12.69
CA PHE A 6 24.11 -8.89 -11.90
C PHE A 6 23.76 -8.60 -10.45
N GLU A 7 24.39 -7.59 -9.84
CA GLU A 7 24.08 -7.16 -8.47
C GLU A 7 22.65 -6.62 -8.35
N THR A 8 22.21 -5.81 -9.33
CA THR A 8 20.84 -5.29 -9.38
C THR A 8 19.83 -6.41 -9.56
N LEU A 9 20.12 -7.38 -10.44
CA LEU A 9 19.28 -8.55 -10.67
C LEU A 9 19.15 -9.42 -9.41
N LEU A 10 20.27 -9.68 -8.72
CA LEU A 10 20.28 -10.40 -7.44
C LEU A 10 19.49 -9.69 -6.35
N GLN A 11 19.58 -8.35 -6.28
CA GLN A 11 18.75 -7.57 -5.36
C GLN A 11 17.26 -7.69 -5.66
N ILE A 12 16.86 -7.60 -6.93
CA ILE A 12 15.47 -7.77 -7.35
C ILE A 12 14.97 -9.17 -6.96
N ILE A 13 15.73 -10.22 -7.29
CA ILE A 13 15.37 -11.60 -6.97
C ILE A 13 15.27 -11.81 -5.46
N GLY A 14 16.22 -11.29 -4.68
CA GLY A 14 16.23 -11.38 -3.22
C GLY A 14 15.02 -10.70 -2.58
N LEU A 15 14.63 -9.51 -3.08
CA LEU A 15 13.46 -8.79 -2.59
C LEU A 15 12.15 -9.52 -2.93
N PHE A 16 12.01 -10.04 -4.15
CA PHE A 16 10.84 -10.84 -4.51
C PHE A 16 10.76 -12.12 -3.68
N ALA A 17 11.88 -12.83 -3.53
CA ALA A 17 11.93 -14.03 -2.70
C ALA A 17 11.53 -13.74 -1.26
N ALA A 18 12.09 -12.68 -0.65
CA ALA A 18 11.74 -12.27 0.72
C ALA A 18 10.26 -11.88 0.85
N PHE A 19 9.72 -11.14 -0.11
CA PHE A 19 8.29 -10.78 -0.14
C PHE A 19 7.39 -12.02 -0.19
N PHE A 20 7.67 -12.96 -1.10
CA PHE A 20 6.92 -14.21 -1.19
C PHE A 20 7.06 -15.06 0.08
N LEU A 21 8.25 -15.10 0.69
CA LEU A 21 8.50 -15.82 1.94
C LEU A 21 7.67 -15.24 3.10
N ILE A 22 7.60 -13.91 3.21
CA ILE A 22 6.78 -13.22 4.22
C ILE A 22 5.30 -13.55 4.02
N ILE A 23 4.81 -13.52 2.78
CA ILE A 23 3.42 -13.91 2.48
C ILE A 23 3.18 -15.38 2.84
N LEU A 24 4.09 -16.28 2.50
CA LEU A 24 4.02 -17.70 2.84
C LEU A 24 3.98 -17.91 4.37
N LEU A 25 4.82 -17.20 5.12
CA LEU A 25 4.84 -17.28 6.58
C LEU A 25 3.54 -16.74 7.19
N LEU A 26 3.00 -15.64 6.66
CA LEU A 26 1.68 -15.10 7.06
C LEU A 26 0.57 -16.13 6.80
N LEU A 27 0.53 -16.72 5.60
CA LEU A 27 -0.45 -17.74 5.26
C LEU A 27 -0.30 -19.01 6.10
N ALA A 28 0.93 -19.43 6.38
CA ALA A 28 1.22 -20.57 7.26
C ALA A 28 0.79 -20.29 8.71
N ALA A 29 1.04 -19.08 9.23
CA ALA A 29 0.59 -18.66 10.56
C ALA A 29 -0.94 -18.60 10.64
N ILE A 30 -1.60 -18.04 9.62
CA ILE A 30 -3.06 -18.01 9.50
C ILE A 30 -3.61 -19.44 9.47
N ARG A 31 -3.05 -20.31 8.62
CA ARG A 31 -3.44 -21.73 8.52
C ARG A 31 -3.26 -22.43 9.86
N HIS A 32 -2.13 -22.26 10.52
CA HIS A 32 -1.85 -22.86 11.82
C HIS A 32 -2.83 -22.38 12.90
N TYR A 33 -3.16 -21.08 12.90
CA TYR A 33 -4.16 -20.50 13.79
C TYR A 33 -5.56 -21.10 13.57
N PHE A 34 -5.95 -21.30 12.30
CA PHE A 34 -7.23 -21.90 11.95
C PHE A 34 -7.28 -23.42 12.17
N SER A 35 -6.15 -24.13 12.05
CA SER A 35 -6.06 -25.59 12.22
C SER A 35 -5.86 -26.03 13.67
N LYS A 36 -5.77 -25.10 14.64
CA LYS A 36 -5.61 -25.47 16.05
C LYS A 36 -6.93 -26.04 16.58
N ASP A 37 -7.05 -27.36 16.61
CA ASP A 37 -8.25 -28.08 17.02
C ASP A 37 -8.70 -27.67 18.43
N GLU A 38 -9.94 -27.16 18.51
CA GLU A 38 -10.79 -27.40 19.67
C GLU A 38 -12.23 -26.99 19.41
N LYS A 39 -12.51 -26.01 18.53
CA LYS A 39 -13.88 -25.72 18.05
C LYS A 39 -13.90 -25.06 16.66
N PRO A 40 -13.70 -25.80 15.57
CA PRO A 40 -13.65 -25.23 14.22
C PRO A 40 -14.96 -24.51 13.84
N LEU A 41 -16.12 -25.04 14.23
CA LEU A 41 -17.42 -24.42 13.93
C LEU A 41 -17.67 -23.09 14.68
N GLU A 42 -17.39 -23.01 15.99
CA GLU A 42 -17.52 -21.74 16.73
C GLU A 42 -16.50 -20.69 16.27
N ARG A 43 -15.31 -21.10 15.79
CA ARG A 43 -14.33 -20.17 15.21
C ARG A 43 -14.73 -19.70 13.83
N ILE A 44 -15.25 -20.58 12.98
CA ILE A 44 -15.79 -20.20 11.66
C ILE A 44 -17.02 -19.31 11.83
N GLN A 45 -17.91 -19.61 12.79
CA GLN A 45 -19.05 -18.75 13.13
C GLN A 45 -18.61 -17.43 13.74
N ARG A 46 -17.63 -17.40 14.65
CA ARG A 46 -17.03 -16.14 15.13
C ARG A 46 -16.36 -15.36 14.01
N TYR A 47 -15.70 -16.05 13.07
CA TYR A 47 -15.11 -15.44 11.89
C TYR A 47 -16.18 -14.91 10.95
N GLN A 48 -17.30 -15.62 10.75
CA GLN A 48 -18.45 -15.13 10.00
C GLN A 48 -19.11 -13.96 10.71
N LEU A 49 -19.35 -14.03 12.02
CA LEU A 49 -19.91 -12.92 12.80
C LEU A 49 -18.99 -11.69 12.78
N TRP A 50 -17.67 -11.91 12.88
CA TRP A 50 -16.67 -10.86 12.72
C TRP A 50 -16.67 -10.35 11.28
N TYR A 51 -16.67 -11.22 10.28
CA TYR A 51 -16.71 -10.89 8.86
C TYR A 51 -17.95 -10.08 8.49
N THR A 52 -19.14 -10.44 9.01
CA THR A 52 -20.39 -9.71 8.80
C THR A 52 -20.41 -8.39 9.56
N ARG A 53 -19.83 -8.33 10.78
CA ARG A 53 -19.83 -7.14 11.64
C ARG A 53 -18.76 -6.11 11.26
N TYR A 54 -17.66 -6.56 10.65
CA TYR A 54 -16.54 -5.75 10.17
C TYR A 54 -16.43 -5.75 8.64
N GLN A 55 -17.46 -6.18 7.93
CA GLN A 55 -17.46 -6.19 6.46
C GLN A 55 -17.30 -4.74 5.99
N PHE A 56 -16.11 -4.41 5.51
CA PHE A 56 -15.96 -3.22 4.70
C PHE A 56 -16.75 -3.44 3.42
N ASP A 57 -17.39 -2.36 2.94
CA ASP A 57 -18.06 -2.36 1.65
C ASP A 57 -17.14 -2.97 0.58
N GLY A 58 -17.69 -3.76 -0.35
CA GLY A 58 -16.91 -4.42 -1.39
C GLY A 58 -16.07 -3.41 -2.19
N GLU A 59 -16.62 -2.22 -2.43
CA GLU A 59 -15.89 -1.11 -3.05
C GLU A 59 -14.69 -0.66 -2.19
N ILE A 60 -14.91 -0.38 -0.91
CA ILE A 60 -13.85 0.06 0.03
C ILE A 60 -12.76 -0.99 0.17
N THR A 61 -13.14 -2.27 0.30
CA THR A 61 -12.20 -3.39 0.41
C THR A 61 -11.33 -3.52 -0.83
N THR A 62 -11.95 -3.42 -2.01
CA THR A 62 -11.22 -3.50 -3.29
C THR A 62 -10.21 -2.36 -3.41
N PHE A 63 -10.61 -1.13 -3.09
CA PHE A 63 -9.70 0.01 -3.08
C PHE A 63 -8.56 -0.15 -2.06
N LEU A 64 -8.85 -0.60 -0.83
CA LEU A 64 -7.81 -0.82 0.19
C LEU A 64 -6.79 -1.85 -0.27
N VAL A 65 -7.22 -2.96 -0.88
CA VAL A 65 -6.32 -3.99 -1.41
C VAL A 65 -5.43 -3.42 -2.51
N VAL A 66 -6.02 -2.71 -3.49
CA VAL A 66 -5.26 -2.10 -4.60
C VAL A 66 -4.25 -1.09 -4.07
N ILE A 67 -4.66 -0.13 -3.25
CA ILE A 67 -3.77 0.92 -2.72
C ILE A 67 -2.68 0.31 -1.86
N SER A 68 -2.99 -0.67 -1.00
CA SER A 68 -2.00 -1.34 -0.15
C SER A 68 -0.97 -2.11 -0.98
N ALA A 69 -1.42 -2.85 -1.99
CA ALA A 69 -0.53 -3.59 -2.88
C ALA A 69 0.38 -2.64 -3.67
N THR A 70 -0.18 -1.57 -4.24
CA THR A 70 0.59 -0.54 -4.95
C THR A 70 1.62 0.11 -4.03
N LEU A 71 1.25 0.47 -2.79
CA LEU A 71 2.18 1.05 -1.82
C LEU A 71 3.34 0.11 -1.47
N LEU A 72 3.06 -1.17 -1.23
CA LEU A 72 4.10 -2.17 -0.94
C LEU A 72 5.07 -2.34 -2.12
N VAL A 73 4.55 -2.41 -3.35
CA VAL A 73 5.38 -2.46 -4.56
C VAL A 73 6.23 -1.20 -4.68
N CYS A 74 5.63 -0.02 -4.49
CA CYS A 74 6.37 1.24 -4.53
C CYS A 74 7.48 1.30 -3.48
N PHE A 75 7.24 0.82 -2.25
CA PHE A 75 8.27 0.75 -1.21
C PHE A 75 9.38 -0.23 -1.56
N ALA A 76 9.07 -1.37 -2.17
CA ALA A 76 10.09 -2.32 -2.62
C ALA A 76 10.94 -1.72 -3.74
N VAL A 77 10.30 -1.09 -4.72
CA VAL A 77 10.97 -0.52 -5.90
C VAL A 77 11.84 0.68 -5.52
N VAL A 78 11.38 1.55 -4.61
CA VAL A 78 12.15 2.74 -4.21
C VAL A 78 13.45 2.40 -3.49
N GLN A 79 13.60 1.17 -2.97
CA GLN A 79 14.82 0.66 -2.34
C GLN A 79 15.91 0.28 -3.36
N ILE A 80 15.56 0.22 -4.65
CA ILE A 80 16.47 -0.17 -5.73
C ILE A 80 16.91 1.10 -6.46
N VAL A 81 18.09 1.62 -6.11
CA VAL A 81 18.66 2.86 -6.68
C VAL A 81 18.78 2.82 -8.20
N ALA A 82 19.00 1.63 -8.76
CA ALA A 82 19.08 1.42 -10.21
C ALA A 82 17.76 1.68 -10.94
N ILE A 83 16.61 1.65 -10.26
CA ILE A 83 15.31 1.92 -10.87
C ILE A 83 15.03 3.42 -10.80
N PRO A 84 14.81 4.09 -11.95
CA PRO A 84 14.47 5.51 -11.96
C PRO A 84 13.18 5.79 -11.18
N PHE A 85 13.21 6.82 -10.33
CA PHE A 85 12.07 7.20 -9.49
C PHE A 85 10.77 7.44 -10.27
N GLN A 86 10.86 7.82 -11.55
CA GLN A 86 9.72 8.02 -12.45
C GLN A 86 8.86 6.75 -12.59
N PHE A 87 9.46 5.56 -12.54
CA PHE A 87 8.70 4.30 -12.59
C PHE A 87 7.91 4.07 -11.31
N THR A 88 8.52 4.29 -10.15
CA THR A 88 7.84 4.26 -8.84
C THR A 88 6.68 5.24 -8.81
N LEU A 89 6.89 6.44 -9.39
CA LEU A 89 5.88 7.48 -9.48
C LEU A 89 4.68 7.05 -10.35
N LEU A 90 4.92 6.49 -11.53
CA LEU A 90 3.87 5.97 -12.40
C LEU A 90 3.04 4.88 -11.71
N MET A 91 3.70 3.94 -11.03
CA MET A 91 3.02 2.91 -10.26
C MET A 91 2.18 3.51 -9.13
N PHE A 92 2.73 4.45 -8.37
CA PHE A 92 2.03 5.11 -7.26
C PHE A 92 0.77 5.87 -7.73
N TRP A 93 0.87 6.66 -8.79
CA TRP A 93 -0.28 7.42 -9.30
C TRP A 93 -1.32 6.55 -10.02
N SER A 94 -0.95 5.33 -10.46
CA SER A 94 -1.91 4.41 -11.07
C SER A 94 -3.06 4.05 -10.12
N SER A 95 -2.79 3.91 -8.81
CA SER A 95 -3.84 3.61 -7.84
C SER A 95 -4.78 4.81 -7.61
N TRP A 96 -4.27 6.04 -7.78
CA TRP A 96 -5.09 7.26 -7.69
C TRP A 96 -6.11 7.34 -8.83
N ALA A 97 -5.73 6.92 -10.04
CA ALA A 97 -6.61 6.99 -11.22
C ALA A 97 -7.95 6.24 -11.02
N PHE A 98 -7.97 5.17 -10.21
CA PHE A 98 -9.22 4.47 -9.88
C PHE A 98 -10.23 5.36 -9.15
N HIS A 99 -9.78 6.37 -8.40
CA HIS A 99 -10.68 7.34 -7.76
C HIS A 99 -11.41 8.21 -8.78
N LEU A 100 -10.72 8.65 -9.84
CA LEU A 100 -11.34 9.42 -10.91
C LEU A 100 -12.41 8.60 -11.64
N VAL A 101 -12.11 7.32 -11.93
CA VAL A 101 -13.06 6.41 -12.59
C VAL A 101 -14.30 6.18 -11.72
N ALA A 102 -14.12 5.97 -10.41
CA ALA A 102 -15.24 5.80 -9.50
C ALA A 102 -16.08 7.08 -9.35
N TYR A 103 -15.43 8.24 -9.27
CA TYR A 103 -16.10 9.53 -9.19
C TYR A 103 -16.88 9.85 -10.47
N TRP A 104 -16.30 9.58 -11.65
CA TRP A 104 -16.96 9.74 -12.95
C TRP A 104 -18.23 8.88 -13.06
N LYS A 105 -18.20 7.62 -12.60
CA LYS A 105 -19.39 6.77 -12.56
C LYS A 105 -20.49 7.36 -11.67
N LYS A 106 -20.13 8.01 -10.56
CA LYS A 106 -21.07 8.65 -9.62
C LYS A 106 -21.67 9.95 -10.18
N MET A 107 -20.93 10.71 -10.98
CA MET A 107 -21.43 11.93 -11.64
C MET A 107 -22.48 11.67 -12.74
N ARG A 108 -22.52 10.47 -13.34
CA ARG A 108 -23.50 10.16 -14.40
C ARG A 108 -24.95 10.16 -13.91
N THR A 109 -25.17 10.03 -12.61
CA THR A 109 -26.48 10.14 -11.98
C THR A 109 -26.62 11.52 -11.34
N PRO A 110 -27.68 12.29 -11.65
CA PRO A 110 -27.89 13.58 -11.00
C PRO A 110 -28.09 13.41 -9.49
N GLN A 111 -27.34 14.16 -8.69
CA GLN A 111 -27.39 14.12 -7.23
C GLN A 111 -27.74 15.49 -6.65
N LYS A 112 -28.11 15.54 -5.36
CA LYS A 112 -28.29 16.83 -4.67
C LYS A 112 -26.93 17.54 -4.61
N LEU A 113 -26.92 18.84 -4.88
CA LEU A 113 -25.72 19.69 -4.90
C LEU A 113 -24.85 19.56 -3.63
N ASN A 114 -25.47 19.45 -2.45
CA ASN A 114 -24.76 19.21 -1.18
C ASN A 114 -23.96 17.88 -1.15
N LYS A 115 -24.43 16.85 -1.86
CA LYS A 115 -23.74 15.55 -1.97
C LYS A 115 -22.56 15.64 -2.92
N GLU A 116 -22.71 16.36 -4.03
CA GLU A 116 -21.63 16.59 -5.00
C GLU A 116 -20.48 17.40 -4.39
N ILE A 117 -20.79 18.46 -3.63
CA ILE A 117 -19.78 19.24 -2.90
C ILE A 117 -19.01 18.36 -1.90
N LYS A 118 -19.71 17.52 -1.12
CA LYS A 118 -19.05 16.59 -0.19
C LYS A 118 -18.10 15.62 -0.90
N GLN A 119 -18.53 15.07 -2.03
CA GLN A 119 -17.69 14.16 -2.82
C GLN A 119 -16.48 14.88 -3.43
N LEU A 120 -16.65 16.11 -3.90
CA LEU A 120 -15.53 16.92 -4.41
C LEU A 120 -14.50 17.18 -3.31
N ILE A 121 -14.94 17.58 -2.12
CA ILE A 121 -14.06 17.77 -0.95
C ILE A 121 -13.35 16.46 -0.61
N GLY A 122 -14.07 15.34 -0.62
CA GLY A 122 -13.48 14.02 -0.40
C GLY A 122 -12.40 13.67 -1.41
N LEU A 123 -12.62 13.94 -2.70
CA LEU A 123 -11.65 13.70 -3.77
C LEU A 123 -10.41 14.59 -3.60
N VAL A 124 -10.60 15.86 -3.25
CA VAL A 124 -9.49 16.80 -2.97
C VAL A 124 -8.68 16.30 -1.77
N ALA A 125 -9.33 15.85 -0.70
CA ALA A 125 -8.66 15.33 0.49
C ALA A 125 -7.86 14.05 0.20
N ILE A 126 -8.41 13.12 -0.59
CA ILE A 126 -7.66 11.95 -1.07
C ILE A 126 -6.48 12.38 -1.93
N THR A 127 -6.67 13.33 -2.85
CA THR A 127 -5.60 13.81 -3.72
C THR A 127 -4.46 14.46 -2.92
N ALA A 128 -4.78 15.25 -1.89
CA ALA A 128 -3.79 15.79 -0.96
C ALA A 128 -3.00 14.68 -0.24
N LEU A 129 -3.66 13.60 0.16
CA LEU A 129 -3.00 12.44 0.75
C LEU A 129 -2.03 11.75 -0.23
N TYR A 130 -2.41 11.65 -1.51
CA TYR A 130 -1.52 11.14 -2.55
C TYR A 130 -0.30 12.04 -2.77
N PHE A 131 -0.48 13.38 -2.75
CA PHE A 131 0.66 14.29 -2.80
C PHE A 131 1.60 14.13 -1.60
N ALA A 132 1.06 13.99 -0.39
CA ALA A 132 1.87 13.70 0.80
C ALA A 132 2.66 12.39 0.64
N GLY A 133 2.03 11.34 0.10
CA GLY A 133 2.70 10.08 -0.23
C GLY A 133 3.80 10.22 -1.29
N TYR A 134 3.57 11.02 -2.33
CA TYR A 134 4.58 11.35 -3.35
C TYR A 134 5.81 12.01 -2.72
N PHE A 135 5.63 13.04 -1.88
CA PHE A 135 6.75 13.71 -1.22
C PHE A 135 7.49 12.76 -0.27
N ALA A 136 6.78 11.90 0.46
CA ALA A 136 7.39 10.90 1.33
C ALA A 136 8.25 9.89 0.53
N LEU A 137 7.71 9.34 -0.57
CA LEU A 137 8.45 8.44 -1.46
C LEU A 137 9.66 9.13 -2.09
N LYS A 138 9.54 10.40 -2.47
CA LYS A 138 10.66 11.16 -3.05
C LYS A 138 11.77 11.39 -2.03
N SER A 139 11.44 11.79 -0.81
CA SER A 139 12.40 11.96 0.28
C SER A 139 13.12 10.66 0.61
N MET A 140 12.36 9.55 0.66
CA MET A 140 12.91 8.21 0.86
C MET A 140 13.89 7.83 -0.25
N TYR A 141 13.53 8.04 -1.51
CA TYR A 141 14.42 7.81 -2.65
C TYR A 141 15.73 8.62 -2.53
N LEU A 142 15.64 9.91 -2.21
CA LEU A 142 16.83 10.77 -2.07
C LEU A 142 17.76 10.29 -0.96
N LEU A 143 17.22 9.87 0.19
CA LEU A 143 18.00 9.32 1.29
C LEU A 143 18.69 8.00 0.88
N ILE A 144 17.98 7.13 0.17
CA ILE A 144 18.52 5.85 -0.28
C ILE A 144 19.65 6.05 -1.31
N VAL A 145 19.49 7.00 -2.23
CA VAL A 145 20.55 7.40 -3.17
C VAL A 145 21.77 7.92 -2.41
N HIS A 146 21.57 8.81 -1.43
CA HIS A 146 22.68 9.39 -0.67
C HIS A 146 23.47 8.34 0.14
N VAL A 147 22.78 7.36 0.71
CA VAL A 147 23.41 6.30 1.52
C VAL A 147 23.95 5.15 0.64
N SER A 148 23.69 5.14 -0.67
CA SER A 148 24.11 4.05 -1.57
C SER A 148 25.62 3.87 -1.71
N GLU A 149 26.40 4.90 -1.41
CA GLU A 149 27.87 4.86 -1.42
C GLU A 149 28.47 4.52 -0.04
N ALA A 150 27.64 4.43 1.00
CA ALA A 150 28.08 4.10 2.35
C ALA A 150 28.43 2.60 2.48
N SER A 151 29.05 2.22 3.60
CA SER A 151 29.34 0.81 3.88
C SER A 151 28.04 -0.03 3.95
N TRP A 152 28.14 -1.31 3.59
CA TRP A 152 26.98 -2.20 3.50
C TRP A 152 26.17 -2.30 4.80
N ILE A 153 26.83 -2.21 5.96
CA ILE A 153 26.19 -2.23 7.29
C ILE A 153 25.30 -0.99 7.48
N ILE A 154 25.80 0.19 7.08
CA ILE A 154 25.05 1.45 7.16
C ILE A 154 23.86 1.42 6.18
N GLN A 155 24.09 0.93 4.96
CA GLN A 155 23.01 0.74 3.98
C GLN A 155 21.90 -0.16 4.52
N PHE A 156 22.25 -1.32 5.07
CA PHE A 156 21.28 -2.26 5.63
C PHE A 156 20.48 -1.64 6.77
N GLY A 157 21.15 -0.95 7.70
CA GLY A 157 20.50 -0.28 8.83
C GLY A 157 19.51 0.79 8.39
N VAL A 158 19.93 1.71 7.51
CA VAL A 158 19.09 2.80 7.02
C VAL A 158 17.91 2.29 6.18
N ARG A 159 18.15 1.34 5.26
CA ARG A 159 17.09 0.79 4.40
C ARG A 159 16.02 0.06 5.21
N SER A 160 16.44 -0.73 6.21
CA SER A 160 15.52 -1.45 7.10
C SER A 160 14.70 -0.49 7.96
N TYR A 161 15.33 0.53 8.53
CA TYR A 161 14.65 1.59 9.29
C TYR A 161 13.60 2.31 8.43
N LEU A 162 13.99 2.74 7.23
CA LEU A 162 13.07 3.42 6.31
C LEU A 162 11.90 2.51 5.90
N ALA A 163 12.15 1.23 5.62
CA ALA A 163 11.10 0.28 5.29
C ALA A 163 10.06 0.13 6.42
N ILE A 164 10.51 -0.05 7.67
CA ILE A 164 9.63 -0.19 8.83
C ILE A 164 8.82 1.09 9.07
N CYS A 165 9.48 2.24 9.10
CA CYS A 165 8.82 3.54 9.30
C CYS A 165 7.80 3.82 8.19
N SER A 166 8.14 3.56 6.93
CA SER A 166 7.23 3.75 5.80
C SER A 166 5.99 2.86 5.90
N ILE A 167 6.11 1.61 6.33
CA ILE A 167 4.96 0.71 6.55
C ILE A 167 4.03 1.25 7.63
N LEU A 168 4.58 1.74 8.76
CA LEU A 168 3.79 2.30 9.85
C LEU A 168 3.03 3.57 9.41
N VAL A 169 3.73 4.49 8.75
CA VAL A 169 3.12 5.74 8.23
C VAL A 169 2.08 5.43 7.17
N ALA A 170 2.34 4.49 6.26
CA ALA A 170 1.38 4.06 5.25
C ALA A 170 0.14 3.44 5.87
N GLY A 171 0.29 2.63 6.91
CA GLY A 171 -0.85 2.08 7.67
C GLY A 171 -1.75 3.19 8.24
N GLY A 172 -1.14 4.21 8.86
CA GLY A 172 -1.88 5.39 9.33
C GLY A 172 -2.58 6.16 8.22
N ALA A 173 -1.90 6.35 7.09
CA ALA A 173 -2.47 7.02 5.91
C ALA A 173 -3.65 6.24 5.31
N LEU A 174 -3.58 4.90 5.27
CA LEU A 174 -4.67 4.05 4.81
C LEU A 174 -5.92 4.16 5.70
N VAL A 175 -5.75 4.26 7.01
CA VAL A 175 -6.86 4.51 7.94
C VAL A 175 -7.49 5.88 7.71
N LEU A 176 -6.67 6.92 7.48
CA LEU A 176 -7.17 8.25 7.17
C LEU A 176 -7.91 8.27 5.82
N TRP A 177 -7.33 7.66 4.79
CA TRP A 177 -7.94 7.48 3.48
C TRP A 177 -9.31 6.82 3.61
N GLN A 178 -9.40 5.73 4.38
CA GLN A 178 -10.63 4.99 4.58
C GLN A 178 -11.73 5.85 5.21
N ARG A 179 -11.38 6.66 6.21
CA ARG A 179 -12.31 7.58 6.87
C ARG A 179 -12.82 8.66 5.92
N ILE A 180 -11.92 9.23 5.09
CA ILE A 180 -12.28 10.21 4.06
C ILE A 180 -13.25 9.56 3.07
N TYR A 181 -12.90 8.37 2.56
CA TYR A 181 -13.69 7.68 1.57
C TYR A 181 -15.10 7.34 2.08
N ALA A 182 -15.20 6.74 3.26
CA ALA A 182 -16.48 6.30 3.82
C ALA A 182 -17.41 7.47 4.22
N ARG A 183 -16.87 8.64 4.58
CA ARG A 183 -17.67 9.79 5.04
C ARG A 183 -18.01 10.79 3.95
N LEU A 184 -17.15 10.93 2.95
CA LEU A 184 -17.24 12.02 1.96
C LEU A 184 -17.51 11.51 0.54
N LEU A 185 -17.09 10.30 0.19
CA LEU A 185 -17.15 9.78 -1.18
C LEU A 185 -18.14 8.63 -1.39
N LYS A 186 -18.59 7.97 -0.33
CA LYS A 186 -19.72 7.03 -0.34
C LYS A 186 -21.03 7.81 -0.10
#